data_AF-A0A2L1GL61-F1
#
_entry.id   AF-A0A2L1GL61-F1
#
_cell.length_a   1.000
_cell.length_b   1.000
_cell.length_c   1.000
_cell.angle_alpha   90.00
_cell.angle_beta   90.00
_cell.angle_gamma   90.00
#
_symmetry.space_group_name_H-M   'P 1'
#
loop_
_entity.id
_entity.type
_entity.pdbx_description
1 polymer ?
#
loop_
_entity_poly.entity_id
_entity_poly.type
_entity_poly.pdbx_seq_one_letter_code
_entity_poly.pdbx_strand_id
1 'polypeptide(L)'
;MNDSPDLNSDVLFYRDLWHRRFREPRPLTLQNGVLKNAYCPDCGFCCGPQPETEPFPMALLESQISARTANDFYLLDRHTASLDQRGCKSLGPAGCRLPQELRPVACNIFPVVLVQEGLYLYRICPAVTLNPKAELRAMARSVQVWLNALPQAAIRRIAISRTAAELAGKYLDLRLRVQGSSCLPAAPAAEPAGPKDSPGPGAGAPAILP
;
A
#
# COMPACT_ATOMS: atom_id res chain seq x y z
N MET A 1 -23.31 24.41 -2.35
CA MET A 1 -22.33 24.60 -3.42
C MET A 1 -21.52 23.33 -3.49
N ASN A 2 -21.67 22.57 -4.58
CA ASN A 2 -20.90 21.34 -4.83
C ASN A 2 -19.53 21.75 -5.36
N ASP A 3 -18.63 22.14 -4.46
CA ASP A 3 -17.21 22.22 -4.80
C ASP A 3 -16.65 20.80 -4.71
N SER A 4 -16.91 19.98 -5.73
CA SER A 4 -16.02 18.85 -5.96
C SER A 4 -14.68 19.45 -6.35
N PRO A 5 -13.63 19.32 -5.51
CA PRO A 5 -12.34 19.86 -5.87
C PRO A 5 -11.90 19.22 -7.18
N ASP A 6 -11.50 20.04 -8.15
CA ASP A 6 -10.84 19.54 -9.35
C ASP A 6 -9.52 18.90 -8.90
N LEU A 7 -9.52 17.57 -8.83
CA LEU A 7 -8.40 16.74 -8.38
C LEU A 7 -7.11 17.04 -9.16
N ASN A 8 -7.20 17.48 -10.42
CA ASN A 8 -6.01 17.90 -11.17
C ASN A 8 -5.49 19.26 -10.69
N SER A 9 -6.39 20.18 -10.33
CA SER A 9 -6.00 21.47 -9.75
C SER A 9 -5.29 21.30 -8.40
N ASP A 10 -5.75 20.36 -7.56
CA ASP A 10 -5.13 20.06 -6.28
C ASP A 10 -3.73 19.48 -6.43
N VAL A 11 -3.54 18.52 -7.35
CA VAL A 11 -2.23 17.92 -7.60
C VAL A 11 -1.22 18.97 -8.06
N LEU A 12 -1.62 19.89 -8.94
CA LEU A 12 -0.76 20.99 -9.41
C LEU A 12 -0.47 21.98 -8.28
N PHE A 13 -1.48 22.38 -7.52
CA PHE A 13 -1.34 23.25 -6.36
C PHE A 13 -0.33 22.70 -5.36
N TYR A 14 -0.50 21.44 -4.94
CA TYR A 14 0.39 20.80 -3.97
C TYR A 14 1.80 20.62 -4.52
N ARG A 15 1.94 20.28 -5.81
CA ARG A 15 3.26 20.22 -6.45
C ARG A 15 4.01 21.54 -6.32
N ASP A 16 3.37 22.64 -6.70
CA ASP A 16 3.98 23.97 -6.68
C ASP A 16 4.20 24.48 -5.24
N LEU A 17 3.33 24.10 -4.30
CA LEU A 17 3.52 24.34 -2.87
C LEU A 17 4.77 23.62 -2.34
N TRP A 18 4.95 22.34 -2.68
CA TRP A 18 6.07 21.53 -2.19
C TRP A 18 7.41 21.95 -2.77
N HIS A 19 7.48 22.32 -4.05
CA HIS A 19 8.71 22.86 -4.64
C HIS A 19 9.13 24.19 -4.00
N ARG A 20 8.17 25.03 -3.59
CA ARG A 20 8.48 26.27 -2.85
C ARG A 20 8.93 26.00 -1.42
N ARG A 21 8.46 24.92 -0.81
CA ARG A 21 8.69 24.61 0.60
C ARG A 21 9.97 23.81 0.83
N PHE A 22 10.25 22.83 -0.01
CA PHE A 22 11.39 21.93 0.12
C PHE A 22 12.31 22.13 -1.08
N ARG A 23 13.50 22.66 -0.80
CA ARG A 23 14.50 22.99 -1.84
C ARG A 23 15.09 21.74 -2.50
N GLU A 24 15.14 20.64 -1.76
CA GLU A 24 15.76 19.40 -2.20
C GLU A 24 14.87 18.19 -1.90
N PRO A 25 14.90 17.16 -2.76
CA PRO A 25 14.31 15.87 -2.46
C PRO A 25 14.93 15.28 -1.18
N ARG A 26 14.11 14.61 -0.38
CA ARG A 26 14.56 13.86 0.79
C ARG A 26 14.20 12.39 0.59
N PRO A 27 15.20 11.48 0.55
CA PRO A 27 14.96 10.08 0.24
C PRO A 27 14.14 9.40 1.34
N LEU A 28 13.43 8.34 0.95
CA LEU A 28 12.66 7.49 1.86
C LEU A 28 13.33 6.14 1.99
N THR A 29 13.45 5.64 3.21
CA THR A 29 14.04 4.34 3.49
C THR A 29 13.15 3.54 4.43
N LEU A 30 12.93 2.26 4.11
CA LEU A 30 12.20 1.36 4.99
C LEU A 30 13.17 0.76 6.01
N GLN A 31 12.89 0.94 7.29
CA GLN A 31 13.67 0.39 8.39
C GLN A 31 12.74 -0.24 9.42
N ASN A 32 12.90 -1.54 9.69
CA ASN A 32 12.12 -2.29 10.68
C ASN A 32 10.60 -2.10 10.53
N GLY A 33 10.10 -2.13 9.29
CA GLY A 33 8.68 -1.93 8.99
C GLY A 33 8.19 -0.48 9.05
N VAL A 34 9.08 0.50 9.24
CA VAL A 34 8.76 1.92 9.25
C VAL A 34 9.50 2.64 8.14
N LEU A 35 8.74 3.30 7.28
CA LEU A 35 9.25 4.18 6.27
C LEU A 35 9.72 5.48 6.93
N LYS A 36 11.03 5.69 6.93
CA LYS A 36 11.64 6.93 7.39
C LYS A 36 11.40 8.00 6.33
N ASN A 37 10.60 8.98 6.71
CA ASN A 37 10.25 10.11 5.87
C ASN A 37 10.82 11.40 6.49
N ALA A 38 11.91 11.91 5.92
CA ALA A 38 12.57 13.13 6.42
C ALA A 38 11.78 14.42 6.15
N TYR A 39 10.67 14.38 5.42
CA TYR A 39 9.71 15.50 5.35
C TYR A 39 8.87 15.61 6.63
N CYS A 40 8.84 14.56 7.45
CA CYS A 40 8.25 14.60 8.77
C CYS A 40 9.07 13.78 9.77
N PRO A 41 10.16 14.34 10.31
CA PRO A 41 11.05 13.61 11.21
C PRO A 41 10.35 13.17 12.50
N ASP A 42 9.42 13.97 13.02
CA ASP A 42 8.71 13.67 14.27
C ASP A 42 7.64 12.58 14.12
N CYS A 43 7.04 12.45 12.94
CA CYS A 43 5.98 11.47 12.70
C CYS A 43 6.45 10.23 11.96
N GLY A 44 7.35 10.37 10.99
CA GLY A 44 7.68 9.33 10.02
C GLY A 44 6.60 9.08 8.96
N PHE A 45 5.39 9.64 9.07
CA PHE A 45 4.26 9.28 8.18
C PHE A 45 3.40 10.45 7.67
N CYS A 46 3.86 11.70 7.78
CA CYS A 46 3.02 12.84 7.39
C CYS A 46 3.41 13.44 6.03
N CYS A 47 2.38 13.85 5.28
CA CYS A 47 2.48 14.60 4.03
C CYS A 47 1.95 16.05 4.16
N GLY A 48 1.89 16.60 5.37
CA GLY A 48 1.36 17.93 5.67
C GLY A 48 -0.15 17.99 5.82
N PRO A 49 -0.71 19.18 6.14
CA PRO A 49 -2.15 19.37 6.26
C PRO A 49 -2.81 19.04 4.92
N GLN A 50 -3.64 18.00 4.93
CA GLN A 50 -4.44 17.58 3.79
C GLN A 50 -5.72 18.42 3.74
N PRO A 51 -6.33 18.63 2.56
CA PRO A 51 -7.63 19.27 2.47
C PRO A 51 -8.73 18.36 3.03
N GLU A 52 -8.46 17.05 3.12
CA GLU A 52 -9.33 16.08 3.76
C GLU A 52 -9.51 16.39 5.26
N THR A 53 -10.75 16.68 5.63
CA THR A 53 -11.21 16.75 7.02
C THR A 53 -11.64 15.40 7.56
N GLU A 54 -11.80 14.40 6.70
CA GLU A 54 -12.15 13.05 7.10
C GLU A 54 -10.91 12.23 7.44
N PRO A 55 -10.95 11.46 8.55
CA PRO A 55 -9.92 10.50 8.84
C PRO A 55 -9.74 9.49 7.68
N PHE A 56 -8.61 9.53 6.97
CA PHE A 56 -8.00 8.40 6.28
C PHE A 56 -8.26 7.13 7.09
N PRO A 57 -8.97 6.15 6.49
CA PRO A 57 -9.45 4.98 7.18
C PRO A 57 -8.26 4.13 7.56
N MET A 58 -7.96 4.12 8.85
CA MET A 58 -6.86 3.39 9.44
C MET A 58 -7.44 2.15 10.11
N ALA A 59 -7.46 1.02 9.38
CA ALA A 59 -7.70 -0.25 10.04
C ALA A 59 -6.44 -0.67 10.81
N LEU A 60 -6.64 -1.06 12.06
CA LEU A 60 -5.59 -1.49 12.98
C LEU A 60 -5.44 -3.00 12.95
N LEU A 61 -4.23 -3.52 13.18
CA LEU A 61 -4.04 -4.92 13.54
C LEU A 61 -4.69 -5.23 14.90
N GLU A 62 -5.06 -6.48 15.15
CA GLU A 62 -5.62 -6.88 16.46
C GLU A 62 -4.69 -6.52 17.62
N SER A 63 -3.38 -6.70 17.44
CA SER A 63 -2.36 -6.33 18.43
C SER A 63 -2.27 -4.82 18.69
N GLN A 64 -2.90 -3.99 17.86
CA GLN A 64 -2.89 -2.52 17.95
C GLN A 64 -4.19 -1.97 18.56
N ILE A 65 -5.17 -2.85 18.84
CA ILE A 65 -6.43 -2.47 19.45
C ILE A 65 -6.26 -2.47 20.97
N SER A 66 -6.61 -1.36 21.60
CA SER A 66 -6.61 -1.15 23.04
C SER A 66 -7.79 -0.28 23.44
N ALA A 67 -8.05 -0.16 24.75
CA ALA A 67 -9.09 0.72 25.27
C ALA A 67 -8.86 2.22 24.93
N ARG A 68 -7.63 2.62 24.58
CA ARG A 68 -7.28 4.02 24.27
C ARG A 68 -7.26 4.34 22.78
N THR A 69 -7.34 3.32 21.92
CA THR A 69 -7.24 3.41 20.47
C THR A 69 -8.12 4.50 19.86
N ALA A 70 -9.38 4.61 20.28
CA ALA A 70 -10.30 5.63 19.75
C ALA A 70 -9.87 7.08 20.04
N ASN A 71 -9.05 7.31 21.07
CA ASN A 71 -8.54 8.64 21.46
C ASN A 71 -7.14 8.91 20.91
N ASP A 72 -6.39 7.84 20.62
CA ASP A 72 -4.99 7.90 20.24
C ASP A 72 -4.81 8.01 18.71
N PHE A 73 -5.74 7.44 17.93
CA PHE A 73 -5.74 7.48 16.46
C PHE A 73 -6.81 8.41 15.92
N TYR A 74 -6.51 9.70 15.94
CA TYR A 74 -7.12 10.64 15.01
C TYR A 74 -6.08 11.08 14.01
N LEU A 75 -6.57 11.31 12.79
CA LEU A 75 -5.73 11.80 11.72
C LEU A 75 -5.07 13.11 12.12
N LEU A 76 -3.87 13.30 11.60
CA LEU A 76 -3.26 14.61 11.58
C LEU A 76 -4.04 15.57 10.67
N ASP A 77 -5.09 16.17 11.20
CA ASP A 77 -5.68 17.38 10.64
C ASP A 77 -4.81 18.60 10.95
N ARG A 78 -5.25 19.77 10.48
CA ARG A 78 -4.59 21.06 10.76
C ARG A 78 -4.47 21.41 12.25
N HIS A 79 -5.21 20.73 13.13
CA HIS A 79 -5.22 20.95 14.58
C HIS A 79 -4.21 20.05 15.30
N THR A 80 -3.75 18.99 14.64
CA THR A 80 -2.92 17.94 15.24
C THR A 80 -1.51 17.89 14.65
N ALA A 81 -1.29 18.46 13.46
CA ALA A 81 0.04 18.71 12.90
C ALA A 81 0.16 20.01 12.09
N SER A 82 1.38 20.57 12.03
CA SER A 82 1.74 21.63 11.09
C SER A 82 2.92 21.21 10.22
N LEU A 83 3.02 21.74 9.00
CA LEU A 83 4.14 21.49 8.09
C LEU A 83 4.85 22.81 7.76
N ASP A 84 6.16 22.88 7.99
CA ASP A 84 7.05 23.98 7.56
C ASP A 84 8.25 23.47 6.73
N GLN A 85 9.23 24.32 6.41
CA GLN A 85 10.40 23.94 5.59
C GLN A 85 11.30 22.90 6.27
N ARG A 86 11.27 22.83 7.60
CA ARG A 86 12.01 21.86 8.41
C ARG A 86 11.33 20.49 8.35
N GLY A 87 10.02 20.48 8.19
CA GLY A 87 9.20 19.28 8.06
C GLY A 87 7.92 19.40 8.88
N CYS A 88 7.19 18.30 9.03
CA CYS A 88 5.97 18.32 9.83
C CYS A 88 6.31 18.18 11.32
N LYS A 89 5.61 18.99 12.12
CA LYS A 89 5.67 19.06 13.57
C LYS A 89 4.34 18.56 14.13
N SER A 90 4.40 17.60 15.04
CA SER A 90 3.21 17.20 15.82
C SER A 90 2.83 18.33 16.79
N LEU A 91 1.54 18.67 16.85
CA LEU A 91 1.00 19.70 17.74
C LEU A 91 0.43 19.12 19.04
N GLY A 92 0.39 17.79 19.19
CA GLY A 92 -0.13 17.11 20.38
C GLY A 92 0.54 15.76 20.68
N PRO A 93 0.16 15.08 21.78
CA PRO A 93 0.69 13.78 22.18
C PRO A 93 0.08 12.59 21.41
N ALA A 94 -1.02 12.80 20.67
CA ALA A 94 -1.69 11.79 19.87
C ALA A 94 -1.05 11.59 18.48
N GLY A 95 -1.51 10.57 17.75
CA GLY A 95 -1.07 10.30 16.38
C GLY A 95 0.43 10.02 16.28
N CYS A 96 1.18 10.95 15.71
CA CYS A 96 2.61 10.81 15.40
C CYS A 96 3.53 10.48 16.55
N ARG A 97 3.16 10.89 17.77
CA ARG A 97 3.99 10.72 18.96
C ARG A 97 3.75 9.40 19.69
N LEU A 98 2.83 8.57 19.19
CA LEU A 98 2.62 7.23 19.75
C LEU A 98 3.88 6.37 19.57
N PRO A 99 4.17 5.45 20.52
CA PRO A 99 5.14 4.38 20.31
C PRO A 99 4.88 3.60 19.01
N GLN A 100 5.95 3.15 18.34
CA GLN A 100 5.88 2.57 17.00
C GLN A 100 4.95 1.36 16.92
N GLU A 101 4.99 0.51 17.95
CA GLU A 101 4.19 -0.70 18.10
C GLU A 101 2.68 -0.42 18.14
N LEU A 102 2.29 0.79 18.59
CA LEU A 102 0.90 1.22 18.62
C LEU A 102 0.48 1.84 17.28
N ARG A 103 1.41 2.30 16.43
CA ARG A 103 1.05 3.01 15.18
C ARG A 103 0.41 2.07 14.16
N PRO A 104 -0.68 2.47 13.48
CA PRO A 104 -1.28 1.69 12.41
C PRO A 104 -0.21 1.36 11.35
N VAL A 105 -0.27 0.15 10.79
CA VAL A 105 0.66 -0.24 9.73
C VAL A 105 0.63 0.73 8.55
N ALA A 106 -0.55 1.21 8.18
CA ALA A 106 -0.73 2.21 7.12
C ALA A 106 0.07 3.50 7.38
N CYS A 107 0.18 3.93 8.64
CA CYS A 107 1.03 5.06 8.99
C CYS A 107 2.51 4.70 8.77
N ASN A 108 2.94 3.55 9.25
CA ASN A 108 4.34 3.14 9.16
C ASN A 108 4.86 3.05 7.71
N ILE A 109 4.00 2.81 6.72
CA ILE A 109 4.42 2.66 5.32
C ILE A 109 4.06 3.86 4.43
N PHE A 110 3.39 4.88 4.97
CA PHE A 110 2.94 6.03 4.19
C PHE A 110 4.15 6.82 3.63
N PRO A 111 4.15 7.24 2.34
CA PRO A 111 3.00 7.44 1.44
C PRO A 111 2.59 6.22 0.61
N VAL A 112 3.14 5.03 0.88
CA VAL A 112 2.64 3.79 0.28
C VAL A 112 1.30 3.45 0.93
N VAL A 113 0.29 3.17 0.09
CA VAL A 113 -1.05 2.83 0.52
C VAL A 113 -1.41 1.46 -0.05
N LEU A 114 -1.81 0.55 0.83
CA LEU A 114 -2.37 -0.73 0.46
C LEU A 114 -3.88 -0.60 0.24
N VAL A 115 -4.31 -0.66 -1.02
CA VAL A 115 -5.73 -0.68 -1.40
C VAL A 115 -6.03 -2.07 -1.92
N GLN A 116 -6.90 -2.81 -1.21
CA GLN A 116 -7.09 -4.24 -1.45
C GLN A 116 -5.73 -4.97 -1.46
N GLU A 117 -5.29 -5.47 -2.61
CA GLU A 117 -4.00 -6.15 -2.78
C GLU A 117 -2.97 -5.28 -3.51
N GLY A 118 -3.37 -4.08 -3.92
CA GLY A 118 -2.54 -3.15 -4.69
C GLY A 118 -1.79 -2.14 -3.85
N LEU A 119 -0.54 -1.87 -4.22
CA LEU A 119 0.23 -0.76 -3.65
C LEU A 119 0.12 0.48 -4.54
N TYR A 120 -0.15 1.60 -3.89
CA TYR A 120 -0.30 2.91 -4.50
C TYR A 120 0.54 3.94 -3.76
N LEU A 121 0.87 5.06 -4.41
CA LEU A 121 1.42 6.24 -3.74
C LEU A 121 0.40 7.36 -3.68
N TYR A 122 0.30 8.05 -2.55
CA TYR A 122 -0.53 9.24 -2.44
C TYR A 122 0.12 10.44 -3.14
N ARG A 123 -0.50 10.90 -4.24
CA ARG A 123 0.15 11.82 -5.21
C ARG A 123 0.52 13.16 -4.64
N ILE A 124 -0.32 13.71 -3.75
CA ILE A 124 -0.09 15.05 -3.17
C ILE A 124 0.94 15.03 -2.05
N CYS A 125 1.52 13.87 -1.71
CA CYS A 125 2.56 13.85 -0.69
C CYS A 125 3.84 14.53 -1.18
N PRO A 126 4.51 15.40 -0.39
CA PRO A 126 5.80 15.99 -0.78
C PRO A 126 6.85 14.91 -1.08
N ALA A 127 6.86 13.82 -0.30
CA ALA A 127 7.73 12.67 -0.55
C ALA A 127 7.52 12.04 -1.93
N VAL A 128 6.28 11.99 -2.43
CA VAL A 128 5.94 11.41 -3.74
C VAL A 128 6.17 12.43 -4.86
N THR A 129 5.86 13.70 -4.59
CA THR A 129 5.97 14.80 -5.54
C THR A 129 7.43 15.10 -5.89
N LEU A 130 8.30 15.10 -4.88
CA LEU A 130 9.66 15.63 -5.01
C LEU A 130 10.72 14.56 -5.30
N ASN A 131 10.45 13.28 -4.99
CA ASN A 131 11.43 12.22 -5.23
C ASN A 131 11.23 11.54 -6.60
N PRO A 132 12.32 11.02 -7.20
CA PRO A 132 12.23 10.28 -8.46
C PRO A 132 11.32 9.05 -8.36
N LYS A 133 10.49 8.84 -9.40
CA LYS A 133 9.56 7.69 -9.46
C LYS A 133 10.27 6.34 -9.36
N ALA A 134 11.49 6.23 -9.90
CA ALA A 134 12.28 4.99 -9.84
C ALA A 134 12.65 4.63 -8.39
N GLU A 135 13.10 5.60 -7.60
CA GLU A 135 13.44 5.43 -6.18
C GLU A 135 12.20 5.11 -5.35
N LEU A 136 11.10 5.83 -5.58
CA LEU A 136 9.83 5.56 -4.93
C LEU A 136 9.32 4.14 -5.21
N ARG A 137 9.48 3.65 -6.44
CA ARG A 137 9.11 2.28 -6.79
C ARG A 137 10.03 1.25 -6.13
N ALA A 138 11.33 1.51 -6.06
CA ALA A 138 12.28 0.64 -5.37
C ALA A 138 11.96 0.55 -3.87
N MET A 139 11.69 1.69 -3.23
CA MET A 139 11.23 1.76 -1.84
C MET A 139 9.92 0.98 -1.63
N ALA A 140 8.95 1.14 -2.53
CA ALA A 140 7.68 0.43 -2.42
C ALA A 140 7.80 -1.09 -2.59
N ARG A 141 8.82 -1.58 -3.31
CA ARG A 141 9.14 -3.02 -3.34
C ARG A 141 9.62 -3.51 -1.98
N SER A 142 10.43 -2.74 -1.25
CA SER A 142 10.80 -3.09 0.12
C SER A 142 9.58 -3.15 1.03
N VAL A 143 8.64 -2.21 0.88
CA VAL A 143 7.34 -2.24 1.60
C VAL A 143 6.53 -3.47 1.24
N GLN A 144 6.46 -3.83 -0.06
CA GLN A 144 5.78 -5.04 -0.53
C GLN A 144 6.35 -6.31 0.11
N VAL A 145 7.67 -6.46 0.14
CA VAL A 145 8.35 -7.60 0.78
C VAL A 145 8.02 -7.67 2.27
N TRP A 146 8.06 -6.53 2.96
CA TRP A 146 7.72 -6.47 4.38
C TRP A 146 6.25 -6.82 4.65
N LEU A 147 5.32 -6.29 3.83
CA LEU A 147 3.90 -6.61 3.94
C LEU A 147 3.62 -8.11 3.69
N ASN A 148 4.31 -8.73 2.73
CA ASN A 148 4.17 -10.15 2.44
C ASN A 148 4.68 -11.07 3.56
N ALA A 149 5.47 -10.56 4.50
CA ALA A 149 5.87 -11.29 5.69
C ALA A 149 4.79 -11.29 6.80
N LEU A 150 3.75 -10.45 6.67
CA LEU A 150 2.64 -10.43 7.61
C LEU A 150 1.64 -11.57 7.34
N PRO A 151 0.90 -12.03 8.36
CA PRO A 151 -0.20 -12.97 8.15
C PRO A 151 -1.23 -12.43 7.15
N GLN A 152 -1.78 -13.30 6.31
CA GLN A 152 -2.77 -12.91 5.29
C GLN A 152 -4.01 -12.21 5.88
N ALA A 153 -4.45 -12.66 7.05
CA ALA A 153 -5.55 -12.02 7.77
C ALA A 153 -5.22 -10.58 8.18
N ALA A 154 -3.96 -10.32 8.56
CA ALA A 154 -3.46 -8.98 8.88
C ALA A 154 -3.45 -8.09 7.63
N ILE A 155 -2.94 -8.59 6.50
CA ILE A 155 -2.92 -7.84 5.22
C ILE A 155 -4.34 -7.44 4.80
N ARG A 156 -5.29 -8.39 4.79
CA ARG A 156 -6.70 -8.11 4.44
C ARG A 156 -7.34 -7.09 5.38
N ARG A 157 -7.00 -7.15 6.67
CA ARG A 157 -7.53 -6.25 7.67
C ARG A 157 -7.05 -4.82 7.50
N ILE A 158 -5.78 -4.61 7.16
CA ILE A 158 -5.20 -3.26 7.03
C ILE A 158 -5.38 -2.66 5.63
N ALA A 159 -5.77 -3.47 4.64
CA ALA A 159 -6.08 -3.00 3.30
C ALA A 159 -7.31 -2.10 3.31
N ILE A 160 -7.22 -0.93 2.69
CA ILE A 160 -8.34 -0.01 2.59
C ILE A 160 -9.13 -0.23 1.31
N SER A 161 -10.38 0.26 1.30
CA SER A 161 -11.22 0.34 0.11
C SER A 161 -11.23 1.75 -0.46
N ARG A 162 -11.13 1.87 -1.78
CA ARG A 162 -11.24 3.12 -2.53
C ARG A 162 -12.03 2.89 -3.80
N THR A 163 -12.74 3.93 -4.24
CA THR A 163 -13.40 3.94 -5.53
C THR A 163 -12.36 4.08 -6.66
N ALA A 164 -12.71 3.62 -7.87
CA ALA A 164 -11.85 3.80 -9.04
C ALA A 164 -11.56 5.28 -9.34
N ALA A 165 -12.55 6.15 -9.11
CA ALA A 165 -12.40 7.59 -9.28
C ALA A 165 -11.38 8.19 -8.30
N GLU A 166 -11.43 7.82 -7.03
CA GLU A 166 -10.43 8.25 -6.04
C GLU A 166 -9.04 7.75 -6.39
N LEU A 167 -8.90 6.49 -6.78
CA LEU A 167 -7.63 5.90 -7.20
C LEU A 167 -7.02 6.66 -8.38
N ALA A 168 -7.81 6.95 -9.41
CA ALA A 168 -7.35 7.68 -10.59
C ALA A 168 -6.91 9.12 -10.27
N GLY A 169 -7.65 9.79 -9.37
CA GLY A 169 -7.37 11.18 -9.01
C GLY A 169 -6.22 11.35 -8.04
N LYS A 170 -6.25 10.64 -6.92
CA LYS A 170 -5.38 10.92 -5.76
C LYS A 170 -4.17 9.99 -5.64
N TYR A 171 -4.16 8.88 -6.36
CA TYR A 171 -3.17 7.82 -6.19
C TYR A 171 -2.40 7.53 -7.47
N LEU A 172 -1.12 7.17 -7.33
CA LEU A 172 -0.29 6.63 -8.40
C LEU A 172 -0.21 5.12 -8.22
N ASP A 173 -0.71 4.35 -9.19
CA ASP A 173 -0.58 2.90 -9.20
C ASP A 173 0.88 2.48 -9.42
N LEU A 174 1.44 1.75 -8.46
CA LEU A 174 2.82 1.26 -8.54
C LEU A 174 2.96 -0.01 -9.38
N ARG A 175 1.86 -0.63 -9.79
CA ARG A 175 1.80 -1.95 -10.43
C ARG A 175 2.53 -3.00 -9.58
N LEU A 176 2.39 -2.88 -8.26
CA LEU A 176 2.88 -3.83 -7.27
C LEU A 176 1.68 -4.39 -6.53
N ARG A 177 1.71 -5.70 -6.26
CA ARG A 177 0.65 -6.40 -5.54
C ARG A 177 1.26 -7.14 -4.35
N VAL A 178 0.66 -7.02 -3.18
CA VAL A 178 0.97 -7.96 -2.09
C VAL A 178 0.36 -9.31 -2.43
N GLN A 179 0.95 -10.39 -1.95
CA GLN A 179 0.34 -11.70 -2.09
C GLN A 179 -0.89 -11.71 -1.19
N GLY A 180 -2.03 -11.33 -1.75
CA GLY A 180 -3.34 -11.67 -1.27
C GLY A 180 -3.95 -12.60 -2.31
N SER A 181 -4.48 -13.72 -1.87
CA SER A 181 -5.51 -14.48 -2.60
C SER A 181 -5.12 -15.02 -4.00
N SER A 182 -4.20 -15.98 -4.06
CA SER A 182 -4.53 -17.29 -4.65
C SER A 182 -3.52 -18.36 -4.24
N CYS A 183 -4.00 -19.35 -3.49
CA CYS A 183 -3.52 -20.71 -3.65
C CYS A 183 -4.26 -21.27 -4.87
N LEU A 184 -3.62 -21.23 -6.04
CA LEU A 184 -3.78 -22.23 -7.08
C LEU A 184 -2.38 -22.46 -7.66
N PRO A 185 -1.82 -23.68 -7.58
CA PRO A 185 -0.62 -23.97 -8.36
C PRO A 185 -0.95 -23.76 -9.83
N ALA A 186 0.02 -23.26 -10.60
CA ALA A 186 -0.06 -23.26 -12.05
C ALA A 186 -0.54 -24.65 -12.50
N ALA A 187 -1.61 -24.70 -13.29
CA ALA A 187 -2.04 -25.94 -13.92
C ALA A 187 -0.81 -26.59 -14.56
N PRO A 188 -0.54 -27.89 -14.33
CA PRO A 188 0.60 -28.53 -14.96
C PRO A 188 0.43 -28.37 -16.47
N ALA A 189 1.53 -27.98 -17.13
CA ALA A 189 1.57 -27.92 -18.58
C ALA A 189 1.07 -29.25 -19.12
N ALA A 190 0.03 -29.21 -19.95
CA ALA A 190 -0.47 -30.39 -20.62
C ALA A 190 0.69 -31.01 -21.42
N GLU A 191 1.18 -32.16 -20.97
CA GLU A 191 2.06 -32.98 -21.78
C GLU A 191 1.30 -33.39 -23.05
N PRO A 192 1.93 -33.29 -24.24
CA PRO A 192 1.31 -33.78 -25.45
C PRO A 192 1.17 -35.30 -25.36
N ALA A 193 -0.07 -35.79 -25.48
CA ALA A 193 -0.38 -37.21 -25.51
C ALA A 193 0.30 -37.88 -26.71
N GLY A 194 1.38 -38.62 -26.44
CA GLY A 194 1.89 -39.66 -27.32
C GLY A 194 0.96 -40.90 -27.33
N PRO A 195 1.05 -41.74 -28.36
CA PRO A 195 -0.02 -42.64 -28.77
C PRO A 195 -0.23 -43.80 -27.80
N LYS A 196 -1.51 -44.11 -27.50
CA LYS A 196 -1.89 -45.32 -26.76
C LYS A 196 -2.11 -46.47 -27.73
N ASP A 197 -1.20 -47.43 -27.68
CA ASP A 197 -1.42 -48.79 -28.17
C ASP A 197 -2.60 -49.44 -27.43
N SER A 198 -3.44 -50.13 -28.20
CA SER A 198 -4.56 -50.94 -27.71
C SER A 198 -4.19 -52.41 -27.69
N PRO A 199 -4.53 -53.16 -26.63
CA PRO A 199 -4.73 -54.60 -26.75
C PRO A 199 -6.14 -55.01 -26.31
N GLY A 200 -6.81 -55.81 -27.13
CA GLY A 200 -8.05 -56.50 -26.79
C GLY A 200 -8.03 -57.91 -27.39
N PRO A 201 -8.32 -58.97 -26.60
CA PRO A 201 -8.01 -60.35 -26.99
C PRO A 201 -9.15 -61.00 -27.78
N GLY A 202 -8.81 -61.69 -28.87
CA GLY A 202 -9.71 -62.58 -29.60
C GLY A 202 -9.35 -64.04 -29.34
N ALA A 203 -10.14 -64.72 -28.52
CA ALA A 203 -10.10 -66.16 -28.37
C ALA A 203 -10.74 -66.83 -29.59
N GLY A 204 -9.96 -67.63 -30.33
CA GLY A 204 -10.43 -68.54 -31.36
C GLY A 204 -9.74 -69.88 -31.19
N ALA A 205 -10.48 -70.87 -30.69
CA ALA A 205 -10.08 -72.27 -30.63
C ALA A 205 -10.65 -73.01 -31.88
N PRO A 206 -10.23 -74.25 -32.18
CA PRO A 206 -9.71 -74.60 -33.50
C PRO A 206 -10.64 -75.54 -34.29
N ALA A 207 -10.27 -75.91 -35.53
CA ALA A 207 -9.71 -77.25 -35.80
C ALA A 207 -9.85 -77.74 -37.27
N ILE A 208 -8.87 -78.60 -37.62
CA ILE A 208 -8.86 -79.74 -38.56
C ILE A 208 -8.63 -79.49 -40.07
N LEU A 209 -7.45 -79.97 -40.52
CA LEU A 209 -7.00 -80.32 -41.88
C LEU A 209 -7.70 -81.62 -42.36
N PRO A 210 -7.89 -81.84 -43.68
CA PRO A 210 -6.79 -82.18 -44.60
C PRO A 210 -6.55 -81.18 -45.73
#